data_AF-A0A6N8I4E8-F1
#
_entry.id   AF-A0A6N8I4E8-F1
#
_cell.length_a   1.000
_cell.length_b   1.000
_cell.length_c   1.000
_cell.angle_alpha   90.00
_cell.angle_beta   90.00
_cell.angle_gamma   90.00
#
_symmetry.space_group_name_H-M   'P 1'
#
loop_
_entity.id
_entity.type
_entity.pdbx_description
1 polymer ?
#
loop_
_entity_poly.entity_id
_entity_poly.type
_entity_poly.pdbx_seq_one_letter_code
_entity_poly.pdbx_strand_id
1 'polypeptide(L)'
;MNTIPVYKYPATYAHEHNELEIYRASHKANIACRDAIDDAIRDNYRNNCLGSDTAKQVIAEFGFDRTLYVLANTVREKDWDGRIDRRNKDWARTIPVFDDENGFGDNRNREFIVDRAHPGLVDLFINQARREYLLTQPLTKENIQSEAMRLLRRLQSEREPNSPSGTHFMAQISPDFLIRASAKDQDRLFALLPFKSLSFSALKDRKGIFAFIQKDENRDQSLRQRKPSVRKKLQKTQTEPTPASSKGKEMEL
;
A
#
# COMPACT_ATOMS: atom_id res chain seq x y z
N MET A 1 -11.83 14.60 -18.35
CA MET A 1 -12.93 14.77 -17.38
C MET A 1 -12.49 15.83 -16.39
N ASN A 2 -13.22 16.94 -16.26
CA ASN A 2 -12.97 17.94 -15.21
C ASN A 2 -13.46 17.37 -13.88
N THR A 3 -12.59 16.68 -13.15
CA THR A 3 -12.88 16.26 -11.78
C THR A 3 -12.87 17.51 -10.90
N ILE A 4 -13.96 17.75 -10.17
CA ILE A 4 -13.97 18.78 -9.13
C ILE A 4 -12.86 18.40 -8.12
N PRO A 5 -11.99 19.29 -7.64
CA PRO A 5 -11.03 18.97 -6.59
C PRO A 5 -11.71 18.72 -5.24
N VAL A 6 -11.04 18.01 -4.32
CA VAL A 6 -11.52 17.88 -2.93
C VAL A 6 -11.17 19.13 -2.15
N TYR A 7 -12.19 19.83 -1.65
CA TYR A 7 -12.05 20.90 -0.67
C TYR A 7 -11.98 20.29 0.74
N LYS A 8 -10.88 20.53 1.45
CA LYS A 8 -10.57 19.85 2.72
C LYS A 8 -11.02 20.64 3.96
N TYR A 9 -11.16 21.95 3.84
CA TYR A 9 -11.44 22.82 4.98
C TYR A 9 -12.94 22.90 5.28
N PRO A 10 -13.32 23.22 6.54
CA PRO A 10 -14.72 23.37 6.93
C PRO A 10 -15.44 24.52 6.20
N ALA A 11 -16.77 24.50 6.21
CA ALA A 11 -17.59 25.53 5.59
C ALA A 11 -17.32 26.94 6.14
N THR A 12 -16.97 27.05 7.43
CA THR A 12 -16.63 28.31 8.10
C THR A 12 -15.40 28.96 7.49
N TYR A 13 -14.33 28.18 7.30
CA TYR A 13 -13.12 28.63 6.60
C TYR A 13 -13.44 29.09 5.18
N ALA A 14 -14.23 28.31 4.44
CA ALA A 14 -14.62 28.66 3.08
C ALA A 14 -15.42 29.98 3.03
N HIS A 15 -16.28 30.22 4.01
CA HIS A 15 -17.02 31.48 4.12
C HIS A 15 -16.08 32.67 4.37
N GLU A 16 -15.16 32.55 5.34
CA GLU A 16 -14.18 33.59 5.67
C GLU A 16 -13.27 33.95 4.49
N HIS A 17 -12.99 32.99 3.60
CA HIS A 17 -12.10 33.17 2.45
C HIS A 17 -12.84 33.43 1.13
N ASN A 18 -14.17 33.59 1.15
CA ASN A 18 -15.01 33.73 -0.05
C ASN A 18 -14.92 32.55 -1.03
N GLU A 19 -14.67 31.34 -0.53
CA GLU A 19 -14.53 30.10 -1.29
C GLU A 19 -15.77 29.18 -1.15
N LEU A 20 -16.88 29.72 -0.64
CA LEU A 20 -18.06 28.93 -0.26
C LEU A 20 -18.69 28.16 -1.43
N GLU A 21 -18.66 28.71 -2.64
CA GLU A 21 -19.16 28.00 -3.84
C GLU A 21 -18.30 26.79 -4.19
N ILE A 22 -16.97 26.92 -4.03
CA ILE A 22 -16.01 25.83 -4.27
C ILE A 22 -16.24 24.71 -3.24
N TYR A 23 -16.41 25.09 -1.96
CA TYR A 23 -16.75 24.16 -0.89
C TYR A 23 -18.06 23.40 -1.21
N ARG A 24 -19.14 24.12 -1.56
CA ARG A 24 -20.44 23.51 -1.87
C ARG A 24 -20.36 22.55 -3.06
N ALA A 25 -19.64 22.92 -4.11
CA ALA A 25 -19.44 22.06 -5.27
C ALA A 25 -18.66 20.78 -4.90
N SER A 26 -17.58 20.92 -4.11
CA SER A 26 -16.81 19.77 -3.62
C SER A 26 -17.65 18.87 -2.71
N HIS A 27 -18.41 19.45 -1.78
CA HIS A 27 -19.24 18.70 -0.83
C HIS A 27 -20.34 17.90 -1.55
N LYS A 28 -21.03 18.52 -2.51
CA LYS A 28 -21.97 17.82 -3.40
C LYS A 28 -21.31 16.68 -4.18
N ALA A 29 -20.07 16.86 -4.63
CA ALA A 29 -19.31 15.80 -5.29
C ALA A 29 -18.91 14.66 -4.33
N ASN A 30 -18.65 14.96 -3.05
CA ASN A 30 -18.39 13.94 -2.02
C ASN A 30 -19.65 13.09 -1.76
N ILE A 31 -20.82 13.72 -1.66
CA ILE A 31 -22.12 13.03 -1.57
C ILE A 31 -22.34 12.11 -2.79
N ALA A 32 -22.14 12.63 -4.00
CA ALA A 32 -22.28 11.83 -5.22
C ALA A 32 -21.29 10.65 -5.26
N CYS A 33 -20.05 10.85 -4.80
CA CYS A 33 -19.07 9.78 -4.70
C CYS A 33 -19.47 8.72 -3.66
N ARG A 34 -19.98 9.12 -2.49
CA ARG A 34 -20.56 8.19 -1.51
C ARG A 34 -21.66 7.35 -2.17
N ASP A 35 -22.60 7.99 -2.85
CA ASP A 35 -23.73 7.32 -3.50
C ASP A 35 -23.24 6.31 -4.54
N ALA A 36 -22.27 6.69 -5.36
CA ALA A 36 -21.65 5.81 -6.34
C ALA A 36 -20.92 4.61 -5.70
N ILE A 37 -20.30 4.78 -4.52
CA ILE A 37 -19.68 3.65 -3.78
C ILE A 37 -20.75 2.68 -3.29
N ASP A 38 -21.83 3.17 -2.68
CA ASP A 38 -22.94 2.33 -2.22
C ASP A 38 -23.55 1.53 -3.39
N ASP A 39 -23.82 2.21 -4.51
CA ASP A 39 -24.39 1.61 -5.70
C ASP A 39 -23.43 0.58 -6.32
N ALA A 40 -22.14 0.92 -6.45
CA ALA A 40 -21.14 0.00 -6.97
C ALA A 40 -21.02 -1.27 -6.11
N ILE A 41 -21.04 -1.14 -4.78
CA ILE A 41 -21.01 -2.30 -3.88
C ILE A 41 -22.27 -3.15 -4.06
N ARG A 42 -23.46 -2.53 -4.05
CA ARG A 42 -24.75 -3.22 -4.22
C ARG A 42 -24.78 -4.02 -5.53
N ASP A 43 -24.35 -3.39 -6.62
CA ASP A 43 -24.54 -3.94 -7.96
C ASP A 43 -23.51 -5.02 -8.31
N ASN A 44 -22.32 -4.97 -7.68
CA ASN A 44 -21.20 -5.86 -7.97
C ASN A 44 -20.89 -6.89 -6.86
N TYR A 45 -21.72 -7.00 -5.81
CA TYR A 45 -21.56 -8.03 -4.79
C TYR A 45 -22.43 -9.26 -5.09
N ARG A 46 -21.78 -10.39 -5.40
CA ARG A 46 -22.43 -11.67 -5.74
C ARG A 46 -21.62 -12.85 -5.19
N ASN A 47 -22.28 -13.94 -4.82
CA ASN A 47 -21.62 -15.18 -4.37
C ASN A 47 -20.58 -14.97 -3.26
N ASN A 48 -20.87 -14.11 -2.30
CA ASN A 48 -19.98 -13.72 -1.20
C ASN A 48 -18.66 -13.07 -1.63
N CYS A 49 -18.62 -12.50 -2.83
CA CYS A 49 -17.46 -11.81 -3.39
C CYS A 49 -17.86 -10.45 -3.95
N LEU A 50 -17.02 -9.44 -3.69
CA LEU A 50 -17.08 -8.16 -4.38
C LEU A 50 -16.30 -8.27 -5.70
N GLY A 51 -16.91 -7.87 -6.82
CA GLY A 51 -16.27 -7.87 -8.13
C GLY A 51 -14.90 -7.16 -8.13
N SER A 52 -13.92 -7.67 -8.86
CA SER A 52 -12.53 -7.17 -8.79
C SER A 52 -12.35 -5.74 -9.32
N ASP A 53 -13.27 -5.27 -10.15
CA ASP A 53 -13.22 -3.95 -10.80
C ASP A 53 -14.20 -2.94 -10.19
N THR A 54 -14.88 -3.30 -9.08
CA THR A 54 -15.91 -2.44 -8.48
C THR A 54 -15.35 -1.09 -8.05
N ALA A 55 -14.19 -1.07 -7.38
CA ALA A 55 -13.56 0.20 -7.03
C ALA A 55 -13.10 1.01 -8.25
N LYS A 56 -12.68 0.36 -9.35
CA LYS A 56 -12.22 1.04 -10.57
C LYS A 56 -13.32 1.87 -11.22
N GLN A 57 -14.57 1.42 -11.15
CA GLN A 57 -15.73 2.14 -11.69
C GLN A 57 -15.85 3.53 -11.04
N VAL A 58 -15.88 3.56 -9.71
CA VAL A 58 -15.98 4.81 -8.93
C VAL A 58 -14.73 5.67 -9.09
N ILE A 59 -13.53 5.06 -9.08
CA ILE A 59 -12.27 5.78 -9.25
C ILE A 59 -12.19 6.43 -10.64
N ALA A 60 -12.68 5.79 -11.68
CA ALA A 60 -12.70 6.36 -13.02
C ALA A 60 -13.58 7.61 -13.12
N GLU A 61 -14.68 7.65 -12.36
CA GLU A 61 -15.61 8.78 -12.35
C GLU A 61 -15.15 9.93 -11.43
N PHE A 62 -14.74 9.62 -10.20
CA PHE A 62 -14.47 10.62 -9.17
C PHE A 62 -12.98 10.90 -8.92
N GLY A 63 -12.10 10.04 -9.44
CA GLY A 63 -10.67 10.07 -9.18
C GLY A 63 -10.28 9.45 -7.84
N PHE A 64 -8.98 9.19 -7.68
CA PHE A 64 -8.42 8.62 -6.45
C PHE A 64 -8.61 9.55 -5.25
N ASP A 65 -8.29 10.84 -5.39
CA ASP A 65 -8.28 11.78 -4.28
C ASP A 65 -9.63 11.83 -3.54
N ARG A 66 -10.73 11.95 -4.30
CA ARG A 66 -12.08 11.98 -3.73
C ARG A 66 -12.51 10.62 -3.19
N THR A 67 -12.32 9.56 -3.97
CA THR A 67 -12.73 8.21 -3.55
C THR A 67 -12.07 7.83 -2.23
N LEU A 68 -10.75 8.06 -2.11
CA LEU A 68 -10.00 7.79 -0.90
C LEU A 68 -10.38 8.73 0.26
N TYR A 69 -10.69 10.00 -0.02
CA TYR A 69 -11.15 10.95 1.00
C TYR A 69 -12.50 10.55 1.62
N VAL A 70 -13.49 10.22 0.79
CA VAL A 70 -14.82 9.76 1.23
C VAL A 70 -14.73 8.47 2.04
N LEU A 71 -13.91 7.52 1.59
CA LEU A 71 -13.65 6.28 2.32
C LEU A 71 -12.94 6.52 3.64
N ALA A 72 -11.95 7.41 3.69
CA ALA A 72 -11.26 7.75 4.94
C ALA A 72 -12.22 8.37 5.96
N ASN A 73 -13.06 9.32 5.54
CA ASN A 73 -14.09 9.89 6.39
C ASN A 73 -15.05 8.81 6.92
N THR A 74 -15.54 7.94 6.03
CA THR A 74 -16.42 6.83 6.39
C THR A 74 -15.80 5.94 7.46
N VAL A 75 -14.53 5.57 7.32
CA VAL A 75 -13.83 4.71 8.29
C VAL A 75 -13.64 5.42 9.63
N ARG A 76 -13.34 6.73 9.63
CA ARG A 76 -13.16 7.51 10.86
C ARG A 76 -14.47 7.60 11.66
N GLU A 77 -15.59 7.86 10.98
CA GLU A 77 -16.92 7.88 11.60
C GLU A 77 -17.36 6.49 12.10
N LYS A 78 -16.81 5.42 11.51
CA LYS A 78 -17.08 4.02 11.86
C LYS A 78 -15.91 3.34 12.59
N ASP A 79 -15.04 4.09 13.27
CA ASP A 79 -13.83 3.52 13.91
C ASP A 79 -14.18 2.50 15.02
N TRP A 80 -15.38 2.60 15.58
CA TRP A 80 -15.95 1.67 16.55
C TRP A 80 -16.33 0.30 15.94
N ASP A 81 -16.55 0.21 14.62
CA ASP A 81 -17.08 -0.99 13.99
C ASP A 81 -16.00 -2.06 13.82
N GLY A 82 -16.17 -3.22 14.46
CA GLY A 82 -15.21 -4.31 14.43
C GLY A 82 -15.04 -5.02 13.07
N ARG A 83 -15.91 -4.76 12.10
CA ARG A 83 -15.86 -5.38 10.77
C ARG A 83 -14.88 -4.69 9.82
N ILE A 84 -14.49 -3.46 10.12
CA ILE A 84 -13.46 -2.73 9.36
C ILE A 84 -12.09 -3.12 9.92
N ASP A 85 -11.21 -3.57 9.04
CA ASP A 85 -9.86 -4.03 9.40
C ASP A 85 -9.04 -2.90 10.02
N ARG A 86 -8.22 -3.25 11.01
CA ARG A 86 -7.37 -2.29 11.72
C ARG A 86 -6.42 -1.52 10.79
N ARG A 87 -5.92 -2.16 9.73
CA ARG A 87 -5.04 -1.51 8.74
C ARG A 87 -5.79 -0.48 7.88
N ASN A 88 -7.11 -0.64 7.70
CA ASN A 88 -7.94 0.35 7.03
C ASN A 88 -8.20 1.55 7.95
N LYS A 89 -8.42 1.30 9.25
CA LYS A 89 -8.52 2.36 10.28
C LYS A 89 -7.24 3.18 10.39
N ASP A 90 -6.10 2.50 10.49
CA ASP A 90 -4.79 3.17 10.58
C ASP A 90 -4.50 4.00 9.31
N TRP A 91 -4.87 3.48 8.14
CA TRP A 91 -4.76 4.22 6.89
C TRP A 91 -5.68 5.45 6.85
N ALA A 92 -6.94 5.32 7.24
CA ALA A 92 -7.90 6.43 7.24
C ALA A 92 -7.43 7.60 8.12
N ARG A 93 -6.73 7.31 9.24
CA ARG A 93 -6.13 8.34 10.10
C ARG A 93 -4.99 9.13 9.44
N THR A 94 -4.36 8.59 8.38
CA THR A 94 -3.32 9.31 7.63
C THR A 94 -3.87 10.37 6.68
N ILE A 95 -5.18 10.32 6.38
CA ILE A 95 -5.84 11.30 5.52
C ILE A 95 -6.48 12.36 6.43
N PRO A 96 -6.08 13.65 6.30
CA PRO A 96 -6.66 14.72 7.10
C PRO A 96 -8.09 14.98 6.63
N VAL A 97 -9.02 14.89 7.57
CA VAL A 97 -10.43 15.26 7.43
C VAL A 97 -10.71 16.19 8.61
N PHE A 98 -10.99 17.46 8.33
CA PHE A 98 -11.32 18.45 9.36
C PHE A 98 -12.80 18.33 9.72
N ASP A 99 -13.12 18.46 11.00
CA ASP A 99 -14.51 18.48 11.45
C ASP A 99 -15.22 19.72 10.90
N ASP A 100 -16.42 19.53 10.36
CA ASP A 100 -17.21 20.57 9.70
C ASP A 100 -18.55 20.74 10.41
N GLU A 101 -18.46 21.24 11.65
CA GLU A 101 -19.63 21.51 12.46
C GLU A 101 -20.46 22.65 11.88
N ASN A 102 -21.77 22.45 11.85
CA ASN A 102 -22.73 23.51 11.56
C ASN A 102 -23.10 24.28 12.83
N GLY A 103 -23.86 25.37 12.68
CA GLY A 103 -24.28 26.20 13.83
C GLY A 103 -25.17 25.48 14.86
N PHE A 104 -25.61 24.24 14.57
CA PHE A 104 -26.38 23.38 15.45
C PHE A 104 -25.54 22.24 16.07
N GLY A 105 -24.22 22.22 15.81
CA GLY A 105 -23.30 21.20 16.33
C GLY A 105 -23.31 19.87 15.57
N ASP A 106 -23.95 19.80 14.40
CA ASP A 106 -23.88 18.60 13.55
C ASP A 106 -22.76 18.72 12.52
N ASN A 107 -22.00 17.63 12.37
CA ASN A 107 -20.83 17.57 11.50
C ASN A 107 -21.26 17.20 10.08
N ARG A 108 -21.12 18.13 9.13
CA ARG A 108 -21.48 17.94 7.71
C ARG A 108 -20.72 16.81 7.02
N ASN A 109 -19.61 16.35 7.62
CA ASN A 109 -18.90 15.17 7.15
C ASN A 109 -19.77 13.90 7.20
N ARG A 110 -20.80 13.87 8.06
CA ARG A 110 -21.75 12.75 8.14
C ARG A 110 -22.57 12.57 6.87
N GLU A 111 -22.74 13.64 6.11
CA GLU A 111 -23.53 13.64 4.88
C GLU A 111 -22.87 12.85 3.74
N PHE A 112 -21.60 12.42 3.85
CA PHE A 112 -20.94 11.59 2.84
C PHE A 112 -20.29 10.33 3.44
N ILE A 113 -20.86 9.78 4.51
CA ILE A 113 -20.51 8.45 5.04
C ILE A 113 -21.17 7.37 4.17
N VAL A 114 -20.40 6.39 3.70
CA VAL A 114 -20.95 5.21 2.99
C VAL A 114 -21.66 4.32 4.02
N ASP A 115 -22.99 4.37 4.05
CA ASP A 115 -23.82 3.79 5.12
C ASP A 115 -24.88 2.81 4.65
N ARG A 116 -25.28 2.81 3.37
CA ARG A 116 -26.22 1.82 2.83
C ARG A 116 -25.55 0.46 2.63
N ALA A 117 -24.27 0.43 2.29
CA ALA A 117 -23.48 -0.80 2.26
C ALA A 117 -23.11 -1.30 3.68
N HIS A 118 -23.18 -2.62 3.88
CA HIS A 118 -22.73 -3.25 5.12
C HIS A 118 -21.22 -2.98 5.36
N PRO A 119 -20.77 -2.60 6.58
CA PRO A 119 -19.38 -2.19 6.83
C PRO A 119 -18.30 -3.18 6.40
N GLY A 120 -18.57 -4.50 6.48
CA GLY A 120 -17.64 -5.51 5.95
C GLY A 120 -17.47 -5.44 4.42
N LEU A 121 -18.49 -5.04 3.67
CA LEU A 121 -18.38 -4.83 2.22
C LEU A 121 -17.65 -3.52 1.90
N VAL A 122 -17.88 -2.49 2.71
CA VAL A 122 -17.11 -1.25 2.62
C VAL A 122 -15.63 -1.54 2.86
N ASP A 123 -15.28 -2.39 3.84
CA ASP A 123 -13.89 -2.83 4.07
C ASP A 123 -13.27 -3.51 2.84
N LEU A 124 -14.01 -4.43 2.20
CA LEU A 124 -13.58 -5.05 0.94
C LEU A 124 -13.35 -4.01 -0.18
N PHE A 125 -14.27 -3.05 -0.32
CA PHE A 125 -14.13 -1.97 -1.31
C PHE A 125 -12.92 -1.09 -1.01
N ILE A 126 -12.67 -0.75 0.26
CA ILE A 126 -11.48 0.02 0.67
C ILE A 126 -10.21 -0.73 0.28
N ASN A 127 -10.15 -2.05 0.52
CA ASN A 127 -9.01 -2.86 0.14
C ASN A 127 -8.76 -2.82 -1.38
N GLN A 128 -9.82 -2.89 -2.19
CA GLN A 128 -9.72 -2.73 -3.64
C GLN A 128 -9.22 -1.32 -4.03
N ALA A 129 -9.85 -0.26 -3.52
CA ALA A 129 -9.49 1.11 -3.86
C ALA A 129 -8.04 1.46 -3.49
N ARG A 130 -7.61 1.02 -2.29
CA ARG A 130 -6.22 1.16 -1.85
C ARG A 130 -5.25 0.38 -2.72
N ARG A 131 -5.61 -0.84 -3.13
CA ARG A 131 -4.81 -1.64 -4.06
C ARG A 131 -4.65 -0.92 -5.41
N GLU A 132 -5.74 -0.45 -6.00
CA GLU A 132 -5.70 0.29 -7.26
C GLU A 132 -4.83 1.54 -7.16
N TYR A 133 -4.93 2.28 -6.04
CA TYR A 133 -4.06 3.43 -5.81
C TYR A 133 -2.59 3.02 -5.75
N LEU A 134 -2.24 1.96 -5.02
CA LEU A 134 -0.87 1.46 -4.94
C LEU A 134 -0.32 1.03 -6.30
N LEU A 135 -1.16 0.50 -7.21
CA LEU A 135 -0.75 0.15 -8.57
C LEU A 135 -0.31 1.36 -9.40
N THR A 136 -0.79 2.56 -9.09
CA THR A 136 -0.34 3.80 -9.74
C THR A 136 1.00 4.33 -9.19
N GLN A 137 1.39 3.88 -7.99
CA GLN A 137 2.58 4.38 -7.32
C GLN A 137 3.84 3.62 -7.77
N PRO A 138 5.00 4.28 -7.89
CA PRO A 138 6.25 3.57 -8.17
C PRO A 138 6.60 2.60 -7.04
N LEU A 139 7.27 1.50 -7.35
CA LEU A 139 7.73 0.57 -6.32
C LEU A 139 8.81 1.20 -5.43
N THR A 140 8.61 1.10 -4.12
CA THR A 140 9.63 1.47 -3.16
C THR A 140 10.59 0.31 -2.89
N LYS A 141 11.71 0.62 -2.24
CA LYS A 141 12.69 -0.40 -1.82
C LYS A 141 12.06 -1.38 -0.84
N GLU A 142 11.20 -0.88 0.04
CA GLU A 142 10.47 -1.63 1.05
C GLU A 142 9.44 -2.55 0.39
N ASN A 143 8.81 -2.15 -0.72
CA ASN A 143 7.93 -3.02 -1.49
C ASN A 143 8.70 -4.21 -2.09
N ILE A 144 9.86 -3.96 -2.70
CA ILE A 144 10.72 -5.02 -3.25
C ILE A 144 11.19 -5.97 -2.14
N GLN A 145 11.58 -5.43 -0.98
CA GLN A 145 11.96 -6.24 0.17
C GLN A 145 10.80 -7.08 0.72
N SER A 146 9.59 -6.50 0.78
CA SER A 146 8.39 -7.22 1.21
C SER A 146 8.04 -8.37 0.28
N GLU A 147 8.16 -8.16 -1.04
CA GLU A 147 7.95 -9.20 -2.03
C GLU A 147 9.02 -10.31 -1.92
N ALA A 148 10.29 -9.95 -1.71
CA ALA A 148 11.36 -10.91 -1.45
C ALA A 148 11.07 -11.75 -0.19
N MET A 149 10.61 -11.13 0.90
CA MET A 149 10.23 -11.84 2.13
C MET A 149 9.06 -12.78 1.89
N ARG A 150 8.06 -12.35 1.11
CA ARG A 150 6.90 -13.17 0.76
C ARG A 150 7.32 -14.40 -0.04
N LEU A 151 8.16 -14.23 -1.06
CA LEU A 151 8.69 -15.32 -1.88
C LEU A 151 9.55 -16.28 -1.06
N LEU A 152 10.46 -15.75 -0.22
CA LEU A 152 11.29 -16.56 0.65
C LEU A 152 10.44 -17.45 1.57
N ARG A 153 9.45 -16.86 2.26
CA ARG A 153 8.54 -17.59 3.15
C ARG A 153 7.75 -18.67 2.40
N ARG A 154 7.26 -18.37 1.20
CA ARG A 154 6.54 -19.33 0.36
C ARG A 154 7.45 -20.51 0.00
N LEU A 155 8.64 -20.23 -0.54
CA LEU A 155 9.61 -21.25 -0.91
C LEU A 155 10.03 -22.11 0.28
N GLN A 156 10.19 -21.53 1.48
CA GLN A 156 10.51 -22.26 2.72
C GLN A 156 9.35 -23.11 3.23
N SER A 157 8.11 -22.65 3.08
CA SER A 157 6.93 -23.36 3.60
C SER A 157 6.57 -24.63 2.83
N GLU A 158 7.05 -24.77 1.59
CA GLU A 158 6.80 -25.97 0.79
C GLU A 158 7.55 -27.18 1.35
N ARG A 159 6.85 -28.29 1.54
CA ARG A 159 7.44 -29.53 2.07
C ARG A 159 8.17 -30.33 1.00
N GLU A 160 7.60 -30.37 -0.20
CA GLU A 160 8.13 -31.11 -1.35
C GLU A 160 8.16 -30.21 -2.59
N PRO A 161 9.01 -30.53 -3.59
CA PRO A 161 9.06 -29.78 -4.85
C PRO A 161 7.68 -29.72 -5.51
N ASN A 162 7.18 -28.51 -5.74
CA ASN A 162 5.82 -28.25 -6.23
C ASN A 162 5.77 -27.84 -7.72
N SER A 163 6.90 -27.89 -8.44
CA SER A 163 6.92 -27.68 -9.89
C SER A 163 6.19 -28.82 -10.63
N PRO A 164 5.66 -28.60 -11.85
CA PRO A 164 5.00 -29.67 -12.63
C PRO A 164 5.89 -30.90 -12.88
N SER A 165 7.21 -30.71 -12.94
CA SER A 165 8.20 -31.78 -13.07
C SER A 165 8.61 -32.45 -11.75
N GLY A 166 8.21 -31.92 -10.60
CA GLY A 166 8.64 -32.40 -9.27
C GLY A 166 10.14 -32.19 -8.97
N THR A 167 10.81 -31.31 -9.72
CA THR A 167 12.27 -31.10 -9.59
C THR A 167 12.66 -29.77 -8.93
N HIS A 168 11.71 -28.83 -8.83
CA HIS A 168 11.95 -27.50 -8.28
C HIS A 168 10.89 -27.13 -7.25
N PHE A 169 11.28 -26.32 -6.29
CA PHE A 169 10.33 -25.51 -5.53
C PHE A 169 10.04 -24.24 -6.32
N MET A 170 8.77 -23.82 -6.33
CA MET A 170 8.32 -22.63 -7.01
C MET A 170 7.41 -21.77 -6.15
N ALA A 171 7.53 -20.46 -6.31
CA ALA A 171 6.64 -19.48 -5.71
C ALA A 171 6.28 -18.41 -6.75
N GLN A 172 4.98 -18.14 -6.91
CA GLN A 172 4.52 -17.11 -7.84
C GLN A 172 4.93 -15.73 -7.34
N ILE A 173 5.52 -14.91 -8.22
CA ILE A 173 5.77 -13.49 -7.98
C ILE A 173 4.43 -12.76 -7.99
N SER A 174 4.25 -11.81 -7.08
CA SER A 174 2.99 -11.07 -6.91
C SER A 174 2.59 -10.40 -8.23
N PRO A 175 1.37 -10.64 -8.74
CA PRO A 175 0.87 -9.93 -9.92
C PRO A 175 0.93 -8.41 -9.75
N ASP A 176 0.57 -7.90 -8.56
CA ASP A 176 0.61 -6.47 -8.24
C ASP A 176 2.03 -5.90 -8.27
N PHE A 177 3.01 -6.71 -7.86
CA PHE A 177 4.42 -6.35 -7.98
C PHE A 177 4.81 -6.26 -9.45
N LEU A 178 4.47 -7.27 -10.26
CA LEU A 178 4.82 -7.34 -11.67
C LEU A 178 4.19 -6.22 -12.50
N ILE A 179 2.95 -5.82 -12.20
CA ILE A 179 2.28 -4.68 -12.87
C ILE A 179 3.09 -3.39 -12.73
N ARG A 180 3.77 -3.21 -11.59
CA ARG A 180 4.53 -1.99 -11.27
C ARG A 180 6.03 -2.11 -11.54
N ALA A 181 6.56 -3.33 -11.63
CA ALA A 181 8.00 -3.59 -11.62
C ALA A 181 8.66 -3.33 -12.97
N SER A 182 9.65 -2.44 -12.96
CA SER A 182 10.62 -2.34 -14.05
C SER A 182 11.58 -3.53 -14.04
N ALA A 183 12.30 -3.76 -15.14
CA ALA A 183 13.37 -4.75 -15.20
C ALA A 183 14.39 -4.58 -14.05
N LYS A 184 14.77 -3.32 -13.74
CA LYS A 184 15.69 -3.02 -12.64
C LYS A 184 15.14 -3.43 -11.27
N ASP A 185 13.83 -3.37 -11.07
CA ASP A 185 13.21 -3.76 -9.81
C ASP A 185 13.11 -5.28 -9.69
N GLN A 186 12.92 -5.98 -10.80
CA GLN A 186 13.01 -7.44 -10.87
C GLN A 186 14.45 -7.92 -10.60
N ASP A 187 15.46 -7.26 -11.15
CA ASP A 187 16.87 -7.56 -10.85
C ASP A 187 17.19 -7.36 -9.37
N ARG A 188 16.65 -6.29 -8.76
CA ARG A 188 16.79 -6.03 -7.32
C ARG A 188 16.10 -7.11 -6.49
N LEU A 189 14.91 -7.55 -6.89
CA LEU A 189 14.19 -8.64 -6.24
C LEU A 189 15.01 -9.93 -6.31
N PHE A 190 15.50 -10.28 -7.50
CA PHE A 190 16.36 -11.44 -7.73
C PHE A 190 17.61 -11.39 -6.84
N ALA A 191 18.28 -10.24 -6.77
CA ALA A 191 19.49 -10.05 -5.98
C ALA A 191 19.28 -10.17 -4.46
N LEU A 192 18.07 -9.94 -3.94
CA LEU A 192 17.75 -10.08 -2.51
C LEU A 192 17.58 -11.53 -2.07
N LEU A 193 17.16 -12.40 -2.98
CA LEU A 193 16.94 -13.80 -2.68
C LEU A 193 18.29 -14.54 -2.58
N PRO A 194 18.49 -15.38 -1.54
CA PRO A 194 19.80 -15.95 -1.23
C PRO A 194 20.18 -17.16 -2.09
N PHE A 195 19.34 -17.56 -3.05
CA PHE A 195 19.47 -18.82 -3.78
C PHE A 195 20.39 -18.72 -5.00
N LYS A 196 21.24 -19.72 -5.20
CA LYS A 196 22.17 -19.89 -6.31
C LYS A 196 21.47 -20.43 -7.55
N SER A 197 20.52 -21.36 -7.40
CA SER A 197 19.78 -21.93 -8.53
C SER A 197 18.53 -21.13 -8.92
N LEU A 198 18.39 -19.92 -8.35
CA LEU A 198 17.24 -19.06 -8.58
C LEU A 198 17.06 -18.74 -10.06
N SER A 199 15.84 -18.89 -10.55
CA SER A 199 15.43 -18.41 -11.87
C SER A 199 13.99 -17.91 -11.83
N PHE A 200 13.68 -16.92 -12.68
CA PHE A 200 12.32 -16.44 -12.87
C PHE A 200 11.83 -16.85 -14.26
N SER A 201 10.69 -17.54 -14.33
CA SER A 201 10.10 -17.93 -15.61
C SER A 201 8.58 -18.04 -15.55
N ALA A 202 7.93 -17.94 -16.71
CA ALA A 202 6.52 -18.23 -16.87
C ALA A 202 6.31 -19.74 -17.11
N LEU A 203 5.11 -20.23 -16.82
CA LEU A 203 4.71 -21.61 -17.12
C LEU A 203 3.67 -21.62 -18.23
N LYS A 204 3.71 -22.66 -19.08
CA LYS A 204 2.73 -22.81 -20.17
C LYS A 204 1.30 -22.97 -19.64
N ASP A 205 1.15 -23.76 -18.58
CA ASP A 205 -0.16 -24.14 -18.05
C ASP A 205 -0.66 -23.21 -16.94
N ARG A 206 0.13 -22.19 -16.54
CA ARG A 206 -0.20 -21.30 -15.42
C ARG A 206 0.17 -19.85 -15.73
N LYS A 207 -0.78 -18.93 -15.53
CA LYS A 207 -0.54 -17.50 -15.71
C LYS A 207 0.38 -16.94 -14.63
N GLY A 208 1.28 -16.04 -15.04
CA GLY A 208 2.17 -15.30 -14.16
C GLY A 208 3.63 -15.75 -14.25
N ILE A 209 4.48 -15.09 -13.46
CA ILE A 209 5.91 -15.37 -13.36
C ILE A 209 6.17 -16.02 -12.01
N PHE A 210 7.00 -17.06 -12.02
CA PHE A 210 7.32 -17.86 -10.85
C PHE A 210 8.83 -17.84 -10.61
N ALA A 211 9.22 -17.79 -9.34
CA ALA A 211 10.58 -18.03 -8.90
C ALA A 211 10.78 -19.52 -8.68
N PHE A 212 11.86 -20.08 -9.23
CA PHE A 212 12.24 -21.49 -9.11
C PHE A 212 13.57 -21.65 -8.40
N ILE A 213 13.67 -22.68 -7.58
CA ILE A 213 14.92 -23.17 -6.99
C ILE A 213 14.94 -24.70 -7.06
N GLN A 214 16.12 -25.29 -7.22
CA GLN A 214 16.29 -26.73 -7.27
C GLN A 214 15.91 -27.40 -5.95
N LYS A 215 15.45 -28.66 -6.02
CA LYS A 215 15.00 -29.42 -4.85
C LYS A 215 16.09 -29.67 -3.80
N ASP A 216 17.35 -29.71 -4.21
CA ASP A 216 18.54 -29.97 -3.39
C ASP A 216 19.16 -28.67 -2.83
N GLU A 217 18.67 -27.50 -3.23
CA GLU A 217 19.15 -26.24 -2.69
C GLU A 217 18.68 -26.00 -1.24
N ASN A 218 19.58 -25.54 -0.37
CA ASN A 218 19.24 -25.16 1.00
C ASN A 218 18.29 -23.94 1.03
N ARG A 219 17.07 -24.15 1.52
CA ARG A 219 16.00 -23.14 1.59
C ARG A 219 15.98 -22.33 2.87
N ASP A 220 16.63 -22.80 3.93
CA ASP A 220 16.59 -22.20 5.27
C ASP A 220 17.58 -21.03 5.42
N GLN A 221 17.70 -20.22 4.36
CA GLN A 221 18.55 -19.05 4.30
C GLN A 221 17.75 -17.78 4.56
N SER A 222 18.37 -16.80 5.21
CA SER A 222 17.79 -15.45 5.34
C SER A 222 17.99 -14.65 4.05
N LEU A 223 17.13 -13.65 3.81
CA LEU A 223 17.34 -12.68 2.73
C LEU A 223 18.73 -12.04 2.81
N ARG A 224 19.32 -11.77 1.64
CA ARG A 224 20.60 -11.08 1.57
C ARG A 224 20.44 -9.67 2.13
N GLN A 225 21.32 -9.30 3.06
CA GLN A 225 21.37 -7.93 3.53
C GLN A 225 21.87 -7.03 2.41
N ARG A 226 21.22 -5.88 2.26
CA ARG A 226 21.70 -4.85 1.36
C ARG A 226 23.06 -4.36 1.84
N LYS A 227 24.07 -4.45 0.98
CA LYS A 227 25.37 -3.79 1.22
C LYS A 227 25.09 -2.29 1.41
N PRO A 228 25.44 -1.68 2.56
CA PRO A 228 25.27 -0.24 2.72
C PRO A 228 26.09 0.50 1.67
N SER A 229 25.53 1.56 1.11
CA SER A 229 26.24 2.40 0.14
C SER A 229 27.55 2.89 0.74
N VAL A 230 28.63 2.87 -0.06
CA VAL A 230 29.98 3.30 0.35
C VAL A 230 29.96 4.70 0.99
N ARG A 231 29.08 5.61 0.55
CA ARG A 231 28.87 6.93 1.18
C ARG A 231 28.40 6.85 2.63
N LYS A 232 27.50 5.92 2.96
CA LYS A 232 27.03 5.70 4.35
C LYS A 232 28.11 5.08 5.23
N LYS A 233 29.03 4.30 4.64
CA LYS A 233 30.23 3.83 5.35
C LYS A 233 31.21 4.98 5.60
N LEU A 234 31.50 5.79 4.58
CA LEU A 234 32.40 6.94 4.68
C LEU A 234 31.94 7.99 5.71
N GLN A 235 30.64 8.28 5.80
CA GLN A 235 30.10 9.19 6.82
C GLN A 235 30.20 8.63 8.26
N LYS A 236 30.10 7.30 8.43
CA LYS A 236 30.31 6.65 9.74
C LYS A 236 31.78 6.69 10.16
N THR A 237 32.71 6.57 9.23
CA THR A 237 34.15 6.63 9.53
C THR A 237 34.62 8.05 9.89
N GLN A 238 33.91 9.10 9.48
CA GLN A 238 34.20 10.49 9.87
C GLN A 238 33.65 10.87 11.25
N THR A 239 32.82 10.02 11.87
CA THR A 239 32.20 10.29 13.19
C THR A 239 32.81 9.46 14.33
N GLU A 240 33.85 8.65 14.08
CA GLU A 240 34.61 7.99 15.14
C GLU A 240 35.73 8.91 15.65
N PRO A 241 35.77 9.25 16.96
CA PRO A 241 36.82 10.09 17.52
C PRO A 241 38.16 9.33 17.52
N THR A 242 39.21 10.00 17.04
CA THR A 242 40.58 9.47 16.98
C THR A 242 41.10 9.19 18.41
N PRO A 243 41.70 8.03 18.71
CA PRO A 243 42.28 7.80 20.02
C PRO A 243 43.52 8.70 20.22
N ALA A 244 43.53 9.41 21.35
CA ALA A 244 44.60 10.32 21.75
C ALA A 244 45.93 9.57 21.89
N SER A 245 46.98 10.05 21.22
CA SER A 245 48.33 9.52 21.35
C SER A 245 48.93 9.91 22.71
N SER A 246 49.16 8.93 23.57
CA SER A 246 50.04 9.07 24.73
C SER A 246 51.49 9.11 24.26
N LYS A 247 52.11 10.30 24.23
CA LYS A 247 53.57 10.43 24.20
C LYS A 247 54.06 10.69 25.62
N GLY A 248 54.62 9.65 26.24
CA GLY A 248 55.51 9.81 27.37
C GLY A 248 56.89 10.25 26.90
N LYS A 249 57.51 11.16 27.66
CA LYS A 249 58.94 11.21 27.93
C LYS A 249 59.21 12.15 29.12
N GLU A 250 59.58 11.55 30.25
CA GLU A 250 60.56 12.07 31.24
C GLU A 250 61.83 12.58 30.51
N MET A 251 62.71 13.46 31.01
CA MET A 251 63.15 13.80 32.38
C MET A 251 64.06 15.05 32.31
N GLU A 252 64.29 15.70 33.47
CA GLU A 252 65.46 16.54 33.88
C GLU A 252 65.70 17.87 33.12
N LEU A 253 66.02 19.01 33.74
CA LEU A 253 66.67 19.39 35.00
C LEU A 253 66.13 20.76 35.45
#